data_AF-A0AAN8FNE1-F1
#
_entry.id   AF-A0AAN8FNE1-F1
#
_cell.length_a   1.000
_cell.length_b   1.000
_cell.length_c   1.000
_cell.angle_alpha   90.00
_cell.angle_beta   90.00
_cell.angle_gamma   90.00
#
_symmetry.space_group_name_H-M   'P 1'
#
loop_
_entity.id
_entity.type
_entity.pdbx_description
1 polymer ?
#
loop_
_entity_poly.entity_id
_entity_poly.type
_entity_poly.pdbx_seq_one_letter_code
_entity_poly.pdbx_strand_id
1 'polypeptide(L)'
;MVTVANNMASAIKDQSLADSRKKLKTALQLDQKKLSTRQRRTLMLNNALVLLHSNQREPCRRALDDLINVFGASRDTRLIEAALYFRLNDFEKAIKMLENGDLQMEMTRIHFMINSGRLDEAITALNNIPANVRLQSAVVSLAVSLLVSLERKDEALKMLNEAIGHMKDVEVRKQMLSQAAMLESSRGNAAAAATYLEKLAEFDPSDIKVLCRLIRAYTDFDPKKAEQLSAQVFPETTDESMDVDGIEESDWILYGEKYKQKKEAKSEVEDTEIVTRKLKNRKRKRKVKLPKNYDPNVPPDPERWLPKQERAAYKKKQKKNRDRDIGRGTQGSASTNPNVEFTTASPSSPAPMAAMPEGPRQLRPKQQPKKKKKPSKF
;
A
#
# COMPACT_ATOMS: atom_id res chain seq x y z
N MET A 1 -21.51 -25.98 30.82
CA MET A 1 -20.14 -25.56 30.42
C MET A 1 -19.83 -25.81 28.94
N VAL A 2 -20.12 -26.99 28.38
CA VAL A 2 -19.83 -27.31 26.96
C VAL A 2 -20.50 -26.38 25.96
N THR A 3 -21.79 -26.06 26.16
CA THR A 3 -22.53 -25.13 25.29
C THR A 3 -21.94 -23.72 25.30
N VAL A 4 -21.53 -23.24 26.48
CA VAL A 4 -20.88 -21.94 26.66
C VAL A 4 -19.49 -21.93 26.01
N ALA A 5 -18.69 -22.98 26.20
CA ALA A 5 -17.38 -23.12 25.57
C ALA A 5 -17.48 -23.18 24.03
N ASN A 6 -18.50 -23.87 23.52
CA ASN A 6 -18.78 -23.97 22.09
C ASN A 6 -19.22 -22.63 21.49
N ASN A 7 -20.11 -21.90 22.16
CA ASN A 7 -20.58 -20.60 21.69
C ASN A 7 -19.50 -19.52 21.81
N MET A 8 -18.65 -19.57 22.85
CA MET A 8 -17.50 -18.66 22.99
C MET A 8 -16.46 -18.86 21.88
N ALA A 9 -16.24 -20.10 21.43
CA ALA A 9 -15.35 -20.40 20.31
C ALA A 9 -15.84 -19.76 18.99
N SER A 10 -17.17 -19.67 18.79
CA SER A 10 -17.77 -19.00 17.64
C SER A 10 -17.85 -17.47 17.78
N ALA A 11 -17.98 -16.95 19.01
CA ALA A 11 -18.14 -15.51 19.26
C ALA A 11 -16.80 -14.73 19.24
N ILE A 12 -15.70 -15.36 19.63
CA ILE A 12 -14.37 -14.73 19.68
C ILE A 12 -13.68 -14.98 18.34
N LYS A 13 -14.08 -14.22 17.31
CA LYS A 13 -13.59 -14.41 15.93
C LYS A 13 -12.06 -14.31 15.77
N ASP A 14 -11.35 -13.58 16.64
CA ASP A 14 -9.96 -13.21 16.36
C ASP A 14 -8.92 -13.40 17.47
N GLN A 15 -9.29 -13.58 18.75
CA GLN A 15 -8.29 -13.45 19.83
C GLN A 15 -7.70 -14.75 20.41
N SER A 16 -8.24 -15.94 20.15
CA SER A 16 -7.52 -17.19 20.49
C SER A 16 -8.02 -18.47 19.81
N LEU A 17 -7.68 -18.65 18.52
CA LEU A 17 -7.86 -19.92 17.80
C LEU A 17 -7.26 -21.13 18.55
N ALA A 18 -6.16 -20.91 19.27
CA ALA A 18 -5.52 -21.96 20.07
C ALA A 18 -6.36 -22.33 21.31
N ASP A 19 -7.01 -21.38 21.96
CA ASP A 19 -7.83 -21.65 23.14
C ASP A 19 -9.20 -22.20 22.76
N SER A 20 -9.79 -21.73 21.66
CA SER A 20 -11.02 -22.30 21.11
C SER A 20 -10.81 -23.77 20.74
N ARG A 21 -9.67 -24.12 20.14
CA ARG A 21 -9.28 -25.52 19.87
C ARG A 21 -9.16 -26.35 21.15
N LYS A 22 -8.49 -25.85 22.18
CA LYS A 22 -8.36 -26.56 23.47
C LYS A 22 -9.74 -26.79 24.10
N LYS A 23 -10.58 -25.76 24.14
CA LYS A 23 -11.94 -25.80 24.70
C LYS A 23 -12.86 -26.74 23.92
N LEU A 24 -12.74 -26.81 22.59
CA LEU A 24 -13.51 -27.76 21.78
C LEU A 24 -13.01 -29.19 21.94
N LYS A 25 -11.68 -29.39 22.05
CA LYS A 25 -11.11 -30.72 22.32
C LYS A 25 -11.59 -31.27 23.67
N THR A 26 -11.61 -30.43 24.72
CA THR A 26 -12.15 -30.85 26.03
C THR A 26 -13.66 -31.06 25.99
N ALA A 27 -14.39 -30.25 25.22
CA ALA A 27 -15.83 -30.43 25.03
C ALA A 27 -16.21 -31.71 24.28
N LEU A 28 -15.39 -32.16 23.32
CA LEU A 28 -15.59 -33.41 22.58
C LEU A 28 -15.32 -34.66 23.42
N GLN A 29 -14.45 -34.53 24.43
CA GLN A 29 -14.15 -35.61 25.38
C GLN A 29 -15.24 -35.79 26.45
N LEU A 30 -16.17 -34.83 26.58
CA LEU A 30 -17.31 -34.98 27.47
C LEU A 30 -18.38 -35.90 26.89
N ASP A 31 -19.14 -36.52 27.79
CA ASP A 31 -20.09 -37.59 27.48
C ASP A 31 -21.19 -37.14 26.52
N GLN A 32 -21.11 -37.59 25.26
CA GLN A 32 -21.98 -37.18 24.16
C GLN A 32 -23.45 -37.50 24.42
N LYS A 33 -23.74 -38.48 25.30
CA LYS A 33 -25.09 -38.90 25.70
C LYS A 33 -25.85 -37.82 26.47
N LYS A 34 -25.15 -36.88 27.11
CA LYS A 34 -25.76 -35.77 27.86
C LYS A 34 -26.12 -34.55 27.00
N LEU A 35 -25.69 -34.54 25.73
CA LEU A 35 -25.91 -33.44 24.80
C LEU A 35 -27.10 -33.75 23.89
N SER A 36 -27.94 -32.73 23.66
CA SER A 36 -29.00 -32.80 22.65
C SER A 36 -28.41 -33.05 21.25
N THR A 37 -29.15 -33.71 20.36
CA THR A 37 -28.76 -33.94 18.96
C THR A 37 -28.35 -32.64 18.26
N ARG A 38 -29.09 -31.55 18.47
CA ARG A 38 -28.75 -30.21 17.96
C ARG A 38 -27.42 -29.71 18.51
N GLN A 39 -27.20 -29.84 19.82
CA GLN A 39 -25.97 -29.40 20.48
C GLN A 39 -24.76 -30.22 20.02
N ARG A 40 -24.93 -31.53 19.85
CA ARG A 40 -23.89 -32.44 19.34
C ARG A 40 -23.51 -32.07 17.90
N ARG A 41 -24.50 -31.80 17.05
CA ARG A 41 -24.26 -31.33 15.67
C ARG A 41 -23.49 -30.00 15.66
N THR A 42 -23.93 -29.01 16.43
CA THR A 42 -23.24 -27.71 16.51
C THR A 42 -21.82 -27.85 17.05
N LEU A 43 -21.58 -28.76 18.01
CA LEU A 43 -20.24 -29.02 18.54
C LEU A 43 -19.31 -29.61 17.47
N MET A 44 -19.77 -30.61 16.71
CA MET A 44 -18.99 -31.22 15.63
C MET A 44 -18.73 -30.24 14.48
N LEU A 45 -19.72 -29.43 14.12
CA LEU A 45 -19.59 -28.40 13.09
C LEU A 45 -18.58 -27.32 13.51
N ASN A 46 -18.67 -26.82 14.74
CA ASN A 46 -17.71 -25.84 15.26
C ASN A 46 -16.30 -26.42 15.36
N ASN A 47 -16.16 -27.71 15.68
CA ASN A 47 -14.86 -28.39 15.62
C ASN A 47 -14.30 -28.42 14.19
N ALA A 48 -15.11 -28.79 13.19
CA ALA A 48 -14.68 -28.76 11.79
C ALA A 48 -14.25 -27.36 11.35
N LEU A 49 -15.01 -26.32 11.72
CA LEU A 49 -14.65 -24.92 11.46
C LEU A 49 -13.33 -24.51 12.11
N VAL A 50 -13.12 -24.84 13.39
CA VAL A 50 -11.86 -24.50 14.07
C VAL A 50 -10.67 -25.24 13.45
N LEU A 51 -10.84 -26.48 13.01
CA LEU A 51 -9.81 -27.22 12.27
C LEU A 51 -9.53 -26.58 10.90
N LEU A 52 -10.56 -26.12 10.19
CA LEU A 52 -10.44 -25.36 8.95
C LEU A 52 -9.64 -24.07 9.17
N HIS A 53 -10.02 -23.24 10.16
CA HIS A 53 -9.31 -22.00 10.48
C HIS A 53 -7.88 -22.25 10.97
N SER A 54 -7.63 -23.35 11.67
CA SER A 54 -6.30 -23.79 12.11
C SER A 54 -5.42 -24.39 10.99
N ASN A 55 -5.90 -24.36 9.74
CA ASN A 55 -5.23 -24.90 8.56
C ASN A 55 -4.89 -26.41 8.64
N GLN A 56 -5.64 -27.17 9.44
CA GLN A 56 -5.49 -28.62 9.57
C GLN A 56 -6.47 -29.32 8.64
N ARG A 57 -6.02 -29.57 7.41
CA ARG A 57 -6.86 -30.07 6.30
C ARG A 57 -7.34 -31.50 6.51
N GLU A 58 -6.40 -32.42 6.77
CA GLU A 58 -6.71 -33.85 6.95
C GLU A 58 -7.65 -34.11 8.15
N PRO A 59 -7.41 -33.53 9.34
CA PRO A 59 -8.31 -33.69 10.48
C PRO A 59 -9.67 -33.04 10.24
N CYS A 60 -9.74 -31.93 9.49
CA CYS A 60 -11.00 -31.29 9.15
C CYS A 60 -11.83 -32.20 8.22
N ARG A 61 -11.20 -32.83 7.23
CA ARG A 61 -11.88 -33.78 6.34
C ARG A 61 -12.46 -34.97 7.11
N ARG A 62 -11.68 -35.62 7.98
CA ARG A 62 -12.17 -36.70 8.84
C ARG A 62 -13.33 -36.25 9.74
N ALA A 63 -13.22 -35.07 10.34
CA ALA A 63 -14.28 -34.52 11.19
C ALA A 63 -15.57 -34.21 10.39
N LEU A 64 -15.46 -33.87 9.11
CA LEU A 64 -16.61 -33.71 8.22
C LEU A 64 -17.21 -35.06 7.83
N ASP A 65 -16.39 -36.06 7.48
CA ASP A 65 -16.85 -37.41 7.15
C ASP A 65 -17.61 -38.01 8.33
N ASP A 66 -17.07 -37.88 9.56
CA ASP A 66 -17.74 -38.29 10.79
C ASP A 66 -19.08 -37.56 10.99
N LEU A 67 -19.14 -36.26 10.68
CA LEU A 67 -20.36 -35.46 10.80
C LEU A 67 -21.41 -35.91 9.77
N ILE A 68 -21.00 -36.16 8.52
CA ILE A 68 -21.86 -36.66 7.44
C ILE A 68 -22.39 -38.05 7.78
N ASN A 69 -21.57 -38.93 8.34
CA ASN A 69 -21.98 -40.27 8.75
C ASN A 69 -23.03 -40.24 9.88
N VAL A 70 -22.94 -39.29 10.82
CA VAL A 70 -23.83 -39.22 11.99
C VAL A 70 -25.12 -38.42 11.72
N PHE A 71 -25.04 -37.32 10.97
CA PHE A 71 -26.16 -36.38 10.79
C PHE A 71 -26.59 -36.19 9.33
N GLY A 72 -25.92 -36.82 8.37
CA GLY A 72 -26.15 -36.65 6.95
C GLY A 72 -25.51 -35.40 6.35
N ALA A 73 -25.55 -35.31 5.02
CA ALA A 73 -25.08 -34.14 4.28
C ALA A 73 -26.02 -32.94 4.53
N SER A 74 -25.44 -31.86 5.07
CA SER A 74 -26.16 -30.62 5.35
C SER A 74 -25.61 -29.45 4.52
N ARG A 75 -26.30 -28.31 4.54
CA ARG A 75 -25.83 -27.08 3.87
C ARG A 75 -24.44 -26.68 4.36
N ASP A 76 -24.26 -26.66 5.68
CA ASP A 76 -23.03 -26.18 6.29
C ASP A 76 -21.86 -27.15 6.04
N THR A 77 -22.10 -28.45 5.97
CA THR A 77 -21.04 -29.43 5.65
C THR A 77 -20.54 -29.26 4.23
N ARG A 78 -21.44 -29.05 3.25
CA ARG A 78 -21.07 -28.77 1.86
C ARG A 78 -20.25 -27.50 1.73
N LEU A 79 -20.63 -26.42 2.44
CA LEU A 79 -19.88 -25.17 2.45
C LEU A 79 -18.48 -25.31 3.07
N ILE A 80 -18.35 -26.05 4.18
CA ILE A 80 -17.04 -26.29 4.82
C ILE A 80 -16.15 -27.16 3.92
N GLU A 81 -16.72 -28.18 3.26
CA GLU A 81 -15.98 -29.02 2.32
C GLU A 81 -15.51 -28.21 1.09
N ALA A 82 -16.38 -27.36 0.55
CA ALA A 82 -16.01 -26.47 -0.55
C ALA A 82 -14.91 -25.46 -0.13
N ALA A 83 -14.96 -24.96 1.11
CA ALA A 83 -13.90 -24.13 1.67
C ALA A 83 -12.56 -24.89 1.89
N LEU A 84 -12.60 -26.20 2.14
CA LEU A 84 -11.39 -27.03 2.16
C LEU A 84 -10.76 -27.14 0.77
N TYR A 85 -11.57 -27.42 -0.26
CA TYR A 85 -11.09 -27.47 -1.64
C TYR A 85 -10.52 -26.12 -2.09
N PHE A 86 -11.14 -25.01 -1.68
CA PHE A 86 -10.60 -23.67 -1.93
C PHE A 86 -9.20 -23.48 -1.34
N ARG A 87 -8.96 -23.93 -0.10
CA ARG A 87 -7.62 -23.88 0.52
C ARG A 87 -6.60 -24.84 -0.11
N LEU A 88 -7.09 -25.85 -0.83
CA LEU A 88 -6.27 -26.78 -1.61
C LEU A 88 -6.03 -26.27 -3.04
N ASN A 89 -6.60 -25.13 -3.43
CA ASN A 89 -6.64 -24.62 -4.80
C ASN A 89 -7.36 -25.55 -5.81
N ASP A 90 -8.15 -26.51 -5.32
CA ASP A 90 -8.94 -27.43 -6.14
C ASP A 90 -10.31 -26.79 -6.48
N PHE A 91 -10.31 -25.75 -7.31
CA PHE A 91 -11.53 -24.97 -7.58
C PHE A 91 -12.62 -25.77 -8.33
N GLU A 92 -12.26 -26.69 -9.22
CA GLU A 92 -13.22 -27.47 -10.01
C GLU A 92 -14.11 -28.36 -9.13
N LYS A 93 -13.50 -29.05 -8.15
CA LYS A 93 -14.23 -29.87 -7.18
C LYS A 93 -15.12 -29.00 -6.31
N ALA A 94 -14.61 -27.85 -5.86
CA ALA A 94 -15.38 -26.91 -5.06
C ALA A 94 -16.64 -26.40 -5.80
N ILE A 95 -16.51 -26.09 -7.09
CA ILE A 95 -17.63 -25.64 -7.94
C ILE A 95 -18.67 -26.75 -8.09
N LYS A 96 -18.26 -27.98 -8.42
CA LYS A 96 -19.15 -29.15 -8.56
C LYS A 96 -19.91 -29.47 -7.28
N MET A 97 -19.24 -29.39 -6.13
CA MET A 97 -19.86 -29.66 -4.82
C MET A 97 -20.93 -28.65 -4.43
N LEU A 98 -20.88 -27.44 -4.98
CA LEU A 98 -21.82 -26.35 -4.71
C LEU A 98 -22.91 -26.20 -5.79
N GLU A 99 -22.99 -27.13 -6.75
CA GLU A 99 -24.08 -27.15 -7.74
C GLU A 99 -25.43 -27.44 -7.07
N ASN A 100 -26.50 -26.82 -7.59
CA ASN A 100 -27.89 -26.99 -7.11
C ASN A 100 -28.10 -26.64 -5.62
N GLY A 101 -27.33 -25.69 -5.10
CA GLY A 101 -27.41 -25.23 -3.73
C GLY A 101 -28.35 -24.04 -3.50
N ASP A 102 -28.46 -23.63 -2.25
CA ASP A 102 -29.12 -22.37 -1.87
C ASP A 102 -28.40 -21.16 -2.48
N LEU A 103 -29.04 -19.98 -2.46
CA LEU A 103 -28.44 -18.71 -2.89
C LEU A 103 -27.03 -18.45 -2.31
N GLN A 104 -26.81 -18.81 -1.04
CA GLN A 104 -25.49 -18.68 -0.40
C GLN A 104 -24.45 -19.58 -1.06
N MET A 105 -24.82 -20.81 -1.43
CA MET A 105 -23.93 -21.73 -2.14
C MET A 105 -23.62 -21.20 -3.54
N GLU A 106 -24.63 -20.69 -4.25
CA GLU A 106 -24.45 -20.11 -5.58
C GLU A 106 -23.51 -18.89 -5.54
N MET A 107 -23.66 -18.01 -4.55
CA MET A 107 -22.75 -16.87 -4.38
C MET A 107 -21.31 -17.33 -4.05
N THR A 108 -21.15 -18.36 -3.20
CA THR A 108 -19.82 -18.94 -2.95
C THR A 108 -19.23 -19.62 -4.18
N ARG A 109 -20.07 -20.24 -5.02
CA ARG A 109 -19.66 -20.84 -6.29
C ARG A 109 -19.17 -19.74 -7.25
N ILE A 110 -19.85 -18.61 -7.34
CA ILE A 110 -19.41 -17.42 -8.10
C ILE A 110 -18.08 -16.90 -7.58
N HIS A 111 -17.91 -16.79 -6.27
CA HIS A 111 -16.64 -16.38 -5.67
C HIS A 111 -15.48 -17.32 -6.08
N PHE A 112 -15.71 -18.63 -6.10
CA PHE A 112 -14.71 -19.60 -6.57
C PHE A 112 -14.45 -19.51 -8.08
N MET A 113 -15.47 -19.28 -8.89
CA MET A 113 -15.30 -19.06 -10.34
C MET A 113 -14.43 -17.84 -10.63
N ILE A 114 -14.66 -16.73 -9.92
CA ILE A 114 -13.84 -15.51 -10.03
C ILE A 114 -12.38 -15.80 -9.64
N ASN A 115 -12.15 -16.47 -8.50
CA ASN A 115 -10.80 -16.80 -8.05
C ASN A 115 -10.09 -17.81 -8.97
N SER A 116 -10.85 -18.66 -9.67
CA SER A 116 -10.30 -19.58 -10.69
C SER A 116 -10.02 -18.91 -12.04
N GLY A 117 -10.47 -17.66 -12.25
CA GLY A 117 -10.34 -16.93 -13.52
C GLY A 117 -11.43 -17.26 -14.55
N ARG A 118 -12.45 -18.07 -14.20
CA ARG A 118 -13.59 -18.41 -15.08
C ARG A 118 -14.65 -17.30 -15.03
N LEU A 119 -14.31 -16.14 -15.58
CA LEU A 119 -15.14 -14.93 -15.49
C LEU A 119 -16.45 -15.04 -16.29
N ASP A 120 -16.44 -15.67 -17.47
CA ASP A 120 -17.64 -15.83 -18.29
C ASP A 120 -18.71 -16.70 -17.60
N GLU A 121 -18.30 -17.78 -16.96
CA GLU A 121 -19.19 -18.64 -16.19
C GLU A 121 -19.69 -17.98 -14.91
N ALA A 122 -18.88 -17.09 -14.33
CA ALA A 122 -19.32 -16.27 -13.21
C ALA A 122 -20.45 -15.33 -13.62
N ILE A 123 -20.38 -14.74 -14.81
CA ILE A 123 -21.44 -13.86 -15.34
C ILE A 123 -22.71 -14.64 -15.65
N THR A 124 -22.60 -15.81 -16.29
CA THR A 124 -23.79 -16.62 -16.60
C THR A 124 -24.48 -17.09 -15.32
N ALA A 125 -23.72 -17.51 -14.31
CA ALA A 125 -24.26 -17.83 -13.00
C ALA A 125 -24.90 -16.61 -12.31
N LEU A 126 -24.30 -15.43 -12.41
CA LEU A 126 -24.85 -14.20 -11.83
C LEU A 126 -26.17 -13.76 -12.48
N ASN A 127 -26.34 -14.02 -13.77
CA ASN A 127 -27.58 -13.76 -14.50
C ASN A 127 -28.69 -14.76 -14.15
N ASN A 128 -28.34 -15.97 -13.71
CA ASN A 128 -29.31 -16.99 -13.30
C ASN A 128 -29.91 -16.73 -11.89
N ILE A 129 -29.27 -15.88 -11.09
CA ILE A 129 -29.74 -15.50 -9.75
C ILE A 129 -31.07 -14.72 -9.85
N PRO A 130 -32.01 -14.91 -8.90
CA PRO A 130 -33.26 -14.17 -8.87
C PRO A 130 -33.05 -12.65 -8.88
N ALA A 131 -33.91 -11.95 -9.63
CA ALA A 131 -33.81 -10.51 -9.88
C ALA A 131 -33.69 -9.66 -8.60
N ASN A 132 -34.37 -10.06 -7.52
CA ASN A 132 -34.33 -9.37 -6.22
C ASN A 132 -32.91 -9.27 -5.63
N VAL A 133 -32.08 -10.28 -5.86
CA VAL A 133 -30.70 -10.34 -5.35
C VAL A 133 -29.73 -9.74 -6.37
N ARG A 134 -29.96 -10.01 -7.67
CA ARG A 134 -29.15 -9.47 -8.76
C ARG A 134 -29.13 -7.93 -8.76
N LEU A 135 -30.26 -7.31 -8.41
CA LEU A 135 -30.41 -5.85 -8.37
C LEU A 135 -29.90 -5.21 -7.06
N GLN A 136 -29.36 -5.99 -6.12
CA GLN A 136 -28.66 -5.42 -4.97
C GLN A 136 -27.39 -4.70 -5.44
N SER A 137 -27.14 -3.51 -4.91
CA SER A 137 -26.00 -2.67 -5.32
C SER A 137 -24.65 -3.35 -5.23
N ALA A 138 -24.42 -4.18 -4.21
CA ALA A 138 -23.19 -4.94 -4.04
C ALA A 138 -22.99 -5.95 -5.18
N VAL A 139 -24.08 -6.62 -5.59
CA VAL A 139 -24.05 -7.63 -6.66
C VAL A 139 -23.88 -6.96 -8.02
N VAL A 140 -24.59 -5.86 -8.27
CA VAL A 140 -24.46 -5.05 -9.49
C VAL A 140 -23.03 -4.51 -9.62
N SER A 141 -22.45 -3.98 -8.55
CA SER A 141 -21.07 -3.46 -8.55
C SER A 141 -20.05 -4.56 -8.90
N LEU A 142 -20.21 -5.76 -8.32
CA LEU A 142 -19.39 -6.91 -8.67
C LEU A 142 -19.59 -7.31 -10.14
N ALA A 143 -20.84 -7.38 -10.60
CA ALA A 143 -21.19 -7.73 -11.98
C ALA A 143 -20.55 -6.78 -13.00
N VAL A 144 -20.66 -5.48 -12.74
CA VAL A 144 -20.07 -4.41 -13.56
C VAL A 144 -18.55 -4.55 -13.57
N SER A 145 -17.93 -4.76 -12.40
CA SER A 145 -16.48 -4.93 -12.31
C SER A 145 -15.98 -6.12 -13.14
N LEU A 146 -16.70 -7.25 -13.10
CA LEU A 146 -16.39 -8.43 -13.91
C LEU A 146 -16.57 -8.16 -15.41
N LEU A 147 -17.65 -7.50 -15.81
CA LEU A 147 -17.90 -7.17 -17.22
C LEU A 147 -16.88 -6.18 -17.79
N VAL A 148 -16.45 -5.21 -16.98
CA VAL A 148 -15.38 -4.28 -17.34
C VAL A 148 -14.06 -5.02 -17.53
N SER A 149 -13.74 -6.00 -16.68
CA SER A 149 -12.54 -6.82 -16.85
C SER A 149 -12.57 -7.69 -18.11
N LEU A 150 -13.75 -8.01 -18.62
CA LEU A 150 -13.95 -8.74 -19.87
C LEU A 150 -14.21 -7.81 -21.07
N GLU A 151 -14.02 -6.50 -20.90
CA GLU A 151 -14.27 -5.46 -21.91
C GLU A 151 -15.71 -5.39 -22.47
N ARG A 152 -16.67 -6.10 -21.83
CA ARG A 152 -18.10 -6.11 -22.20
C ARG A 152 -18.85 -4.93 -21.58
N LYS A 153 -18.42 -3.71 -21.94
CA LYS A 153 -18.93 -2.46 -21.37
C LYS A 153 -20.42 -2.22 -21.65
N ASP A 154 -20.93 -2.66 -22.79
CA ASP A 154 -22.35 -2.52 -23.17
C ASP A 154 -23.30 -3.26 -22.23
N GLU A 155 -22.96 -4.49 -21.84
CA GLU A 155 -23.76 -5.28 -20.91
C GLU A 155 -23.71 -4.71 -19.49
N ALA A 156 -22.56 -4.16 -19.10
CA ALA A 156 -22.39 -3.51 -17.81
C ALA A 156 -23.34 -2.30 -17.69
N LEU A 157 -23.45 -1.51 -18.75
CA LEU A 157 -24.34 -0.35 -18.80
C LEU A 157 -25.82 -0.75 -18.75
N LYS A 158 -26.21 -1.83 -19.44
CA LYS A 158 -27.59 -2.36 -19.36
C LYS A 158 -27.95 -2.75 -17.93
N MET A 159 -27.07 -3.49 -17.24
CA MET A 159 -27.32 -3.87 -15.84
C MET A 159 -27.31 -2.68 -14.88
N LEU A 160 -26.48 -1.66 -15.11
CA LEU A 160 -26.51 -0.43 -14.32
C LEU A 160 -27.82 0.33 -14.50
N ASN A 161 -28.32 0.44 -15.74
CA ASN A 161 -29.60 1.10 -16.00
C ASN A 161 -30.79 0.34 -15.38
N GLU A 162 -30.78 -1.00 -15.44
CA GLU A 162 -31.76 -1.85 -14.72
C GLU A 162 -31.71 -1.59 -13.20
N ALA A 163 -30.50 -1.52 -12.64
CA ALA A 163 -30.31 -1.24 -11.21
C ALA A 163 -30.81 0.16 -10.84
N ILE A 164 -30.46 1.19 -11.60
CA ILE A 164 -30.90 2.58 -11.36
C ILE A 164 -32.42 2.69 -11.33
N GLY A 165 -33.13 1.94 -12.19
CA GLY A 165 -34.60 1.92 -12.22
C GLY A 165 -35.24 1.26 -10.98
N HIS A 166 -34.59 0.26 -10.39
CA HIS A 166 -35.14 -0.50 -9.27
C HIS A 166 -34.74 0.08 -7.89
N MET A 167 -33.59 0.75 -7.81
CA MET A 167 -33.06 1.24 -6.54
C MET A 167 -33.78 2.51 -6.06
N LYS A 168 -34.35 2.47 -4.84
CA LYS A 168 -35.02 3.60 -4.20
C LYS A 168 -34.07 4.53 -3.44
N ASP A 169 -32.96 3.99 -2.92
CA ASP A 169 -32.01 4.74 -2.11
C ASP A 169 -31.24 5.76 -2.95
N VAL A 170 -31.28 7.02 -2.53
CA VAL A 170 -30.68 8.15 -3.25
C VAL A 170 -29.15 8.03 -3.32
N GLU A 171 -28.49 7.70 -2.20
CA GLU A 171 -27.03 7.59 -2.14
C GLU A 171 -26.49 6.49 -3.04
N VAL A 172 -27.14 5.33 -3.02
CA VAL A 172 -26.69 4.21 -3.84
C VAL A 172 -26.99 4.45 -5.31
N ARG A 173 -28.10 5.13 -5.63
CA ARG A 173 -28.40 5.59 -6.98
C ARG A 173 -27.33 6.56 -7.49
N LYS A 174 -26.86 7.52 -6.66
CA LYS A 174 -25.73 8.41 -6.99
C LYS A 174 -24.47 7.63 -7.30
N GLN A 175 -24.13 6.63 -6.47
CA GLN A 175 -22.97 5.76 -6.72
C GLN A 175 -23.09 5.03 -8.06
N MET A 176 -24.25 4.44 -8.38
CA MET A 176 -24.45 3.75 -9.66
C MET A 176 -24.40 4.69 -10.87
N LEU A 177 -24.99 5.89 -10.77
CA LEU A 177 -24.88 6.92 -11.82
C LEU A 177 -23.43 7.34 -12.04
N SER A 178 -22.66 7.51 -10.96
CA SER A 178 -21.24 7.84 -11.04
C SER A 178 -20.43 6.74 -11.75
N GLN A 179 -20.74 5.47 -11.48
CA GLN A 179 -20.12 4.32 -12.15
C GLN A 179 -20.49 4.29 -13.64
N ALA A 180 -21.77 4.48 -13.98
CA ALA A 180 -22.22 4.55 -15.37
C ALA A 180 -21.53 5.67 -16.16
N ALA A 181 -21.41 6.87 -15.58
CA ALA A 181 -20.69 7.99 -16.19
C ALA A 181 -19.20 7.67 -16.44
N MET A 182 -18.54 7.01 -15.48
CA MET A 182 -17.15 6.57 -15.64
C MET A 182 -17.00 5.53 -16.75
N LEU A 183 -17.96 4.60 -16.87
CA LEU A 183 -17.95 3.60 -17.93
C LEU A 183 -18.12 4.23 -19.32
N GLU A 184 -19.09 5.12 -19.50
CA GLU A 184 -19.28 5.82 -20.78
C GLU A 184 -18.08 6.70 -21.14
N SER A 185 -17.47 7.36 -20.15
CA SER A 185 -16.22 8.10 -20.35
C SER A 185 -15.10 7.16 -20.84
N SER A 186 -15.00 5.95 -20.28
CA SER A 186 -14.01 4.95 -20.71
C SER A 186 -14.29 4.38 -22.12
N ARG A 187 -15.49 4.58 -22.67
CA ARG A 187 -15.85 4.22 -24.05
C ARG A 187 -15.59 5.34 -25.05
N GLY A 188 -15.31 6.56 -24.56
CA GLY A 188 -15.21 7.75 -25.40
C GLY A 188 -16.56 8.40 -25.73
N ASN A 189 -17.66 7.94 -25.13
CA ASN A 189 -18.99 8.50 -25.34
C ASN A 189 -19.25 9.66 -24.37
N ALA A 190 -18.61 10.80 -24.61
CA ALA A 190 -18.72 11.98 -23.76
C ALA A 190 -20.17 12.49 -23.63
N ALA A 191 -20.96 12.43 -24.71
CA ALA A 191 -22.35 12.85 -24.70
C ALA A 191 -23.23 12.01 -23.74
N ALA A 192 -23.10 10.69 -23.78
CA ALA A 192 -23.85 9.81 -22.87
C ALA A 192 -23.39 10.00 -21.43
N ALA A 193 -22.08 10.14 -21.20
CA ALA A 193 -21.53 10.44 -19.88
C ALA A 193 -22.08 11.75 -19.31
N ALA A 194 -22.23 12.80 -20.12
CA ALA A 194 -22.82 14.07 -19.72
C ALA A 194 -24.26 13.88 -19.19
N THR A 195 -25.10 13.09 -19.86
CA THR A 195 -26.49 12.84 -19.38
C THR A 195 -26.56 12.18 -18.01
N TYR A 196 -25.61 11.29 -17.68
CA TYR A 196 -25.52 10.67 -16.36
C TYR A 196 -25.00 11.64 -15.30
N LEU A 197 -24.06 12.53 -15.68
CA LEU A 197 -23.51 13.55 -14.80
C LEU A 197 -24.49 14.69 -14.55
N GLU A 198 -25.30 15.08 -15.53
CA GLU A 198 -26.43 16.02 -15.37
C GLU A 198 -27.42 15.48 -14.33
N LYS A 199 -27.87 14.23 -14.46
CA LYS A 199 -28.72 13.56 -13.47
C LYS A 199 -28.08 13.54 -12.09
N LEU A 200 -26.76 13.44 -12.01
CA LEU A 200 -26.03 13.46 -10.73
C LEU A 200 -25.99 14.88 -10.15
N ALA A 201 -25.74 15.90 -10.99
CA ALA A 201 -25.74 17.31 -10.62
C ALA A 201 -27.13 17.80 -10.19
N GLU A 202 -28.21 17.24 -10.72
CA GLU A 202 -29.58 17.49 -10.23
C GLU A 202 -29.76 17.05 -8.77
N PHE A 203 -29.15 15.94 -8.36
CA PHE A 203 -29.23 15.49 -6.98
C PHE A 203 -28.32 16.27 -6.04
N ASP A 204 -27.12 16.63 -6.48
CA ASP A 204 -26.14 17.40 -5.71
C ASP A 204 -25.56 18.56 -6.53
N PRO A 205 -26.23 19.73 -6.56
CA PRO A 205 -25.75 20.91 -7.28
C PRO A 205 -24.46 21.51 -6.71
N SER A 206 -24.05 21.10 -5.51
CA SER A 206 -22.87 21.63 -4.81
C SER A 206 -21.62 20.75 -4.93
N ASP A 207 -21.70 19.56 -5.55
CA ASP A 207 -20.52 18.70 -5.70
C ASP A 207 -19.63 19.18 -6.85
N ILE A 208 -18.60 19.94 -6.48
CA ILE A 208 -17.56 20.46 -7.39
C ILE A 208 -16.95 19.32 -8.23
N LYS A 209 -16.79 18.12 -7.69
CA LYS A 209 -16.17 17.00 -8.44
C LYS A 209 -17.02 16.56 -9.62
N VAL A 210 -18.34 16.54 -9.45
CA VAL A 210 -19.29 16.17 -10.49
C VAL A 210 -19.34 17.26 -11.54
N LEU A 211 -19.40 18.53 -11.11
CA LEU A 211 -19.37 19.68 -12.00
C LEU A 211 -18.09 19.73 -12.85
N CYS A 212 -16.92 19.48 -12.27
CA CYS A 212 -15.66 19.38 -13.03
C CYS A 212 -15.67 18.22 -14.04
N ARG A 213 -16.25 17.07 -13.68
CA ARG A 213 -16.41 15.94 -14.60
C ARG A 213 -17.39 16.27 -15.73
N LEU A 214 -18.45 17.01 -15.42
CA LEU A 214 -19.45 17.46 -16.39
C LEU A 214 -18.86 18.47 -17.37
N ILE A 215 -18.11 19.47 -16.87
CA ILE A 215 -17.35 20.41 -17.71
C ILE A 215 -16.43 19.64 -18.66
N ARG A 216 -15.66 18.67 -18.14
CA ARG A 216 -14.80 17.82 -18.97
C ARG A 216 -15.57 17.01 -20.02
N ALA A 217 -16.77 16.52 -19.71
CA ALA A 217 -17.59 15.80 -20.69
C ALA A 217 -18.12 16.76 -21.78
N TYR A 218 -18.45 17.99 -21.42
CA TYR A 218 -18.91 19.00 -22.37
C TYR A 218 -17.80 19.60 -23.23
N THR A 219 -16.55 19.68 -22.77
CA THR A 219 -15.46 20.21 -23.61
C THR A 219 -15.32 19.48 -24.93
N ASP A 220 -15.64 18.18 -24.96
CA ASP A 220 -15.51 17.35 -26.16
C ASP A 220 -16.69 17.51 -27.13
N PHE A 221 -17.86 17.98 -26.67
CA PHE A 221 -19.11 18.03 -27.48
C PHE A 221 -19.71 19.43 -27.59
N ASP A 222 -19.79 20.19 -26.49
CA ASP A 222 -20.40 21.52 -26.40
C ASP A 222 -19.56 22.47 -25.53
N PRO A 223 -18.58 23.18 -26.12
CA PRO A 223 -17.69 24.07 -25.37
C PRO A 223 -18.44 25.26 -24.73
N LYS A 224 -19.57 25.70 -25.31
CA LYS A 224 -20.31 26.87 -24.80
C LYS A 224 -20.96 26.59 -23.45
N LYS A 225 -21.54 25.40 -23.29
CA LYS A 225 -22.09 24.96 -22.00
C LYS A 225 -20.99 24.72 -20.97
N ALA A 226 -19.84 24.21 -21.41
CA ALA A 226 -18.68 24.03 -20.56
C ALA A 226 -18.22 25.38 -19.97
N GLU A 227 -18.14 26.44 -20.78
CA GLU A 227 -17.79 27.80 -20.35
C GLU A 227 -18.79 28.37 -19.32
N GLN A 228 -20.09 28.19 -19.56
CA GLN A 228 -21.13 28.64 -18.62
C GLN A 228 -21.02 27.94 -17.27
N LEU A 229 -20.83 26.62 -17.28
CA LEU A 229 -20.64 25.85 -16.05
C LEU A 229 -19.31 26.19 -15.37
N SER A 230 -18.23 26.42 -16.12
CA SER A 230 -16.96 26.81 -15.53
C SER A 230 -17.04 28.17 -14.85
N ALA A 231 -17.71 29.15 -15.46
CA ALA A 231 -17.91 30.47 -14.85
C ALA A 231 -18.77 30.39 -13.57
N GLN A 232 -19.73 29.46 -13.52
CA GLN A 232 -20.55 29.24 -12.33
C GLN A 232 -19.77 28.54 -11.19
N VAL A 233 -18.95 27.54 -11.52
CA VAL A 233 -18.20 26.74 -10.54
C VAL A 233 -16.96 27.49 -10.03
N PHE A 234 -16.28 28.17 -10.95
CA PHE A 234 -15.09 28.96 -10.70
C PHE A 234 -15.41 30.41 -11.09
N PRO A 235 -16.14 31.16 -10.25
CA PRO A 235 -16.26 32.59 -10.47
C PRO A 235 -14.85 33.16 -10.54
N GLU A 236 -14.60 33.99 -11.55
CA GLU A 236 -13.35 34.74 -11.63
C GLU A 236 -13.27 35.66 -10.42
N THR A 237 -12.63 35.19 -9.35
CA THR A 237 -12.11 36.05 -8.30
C THR A 237 -10.95 36.80 -8.93
N THR A 238 -11.25 37.87 -9.66
CA THR A 238 -10.31 38.96 -9.85
C THR A 238 -10.06 39.53 -8.46
N ASP A 239 -9.13 38.92 -7.73
CA ASP A 239 -8.57 39.47 -6.52
C ASP A 239 -7.75 40.70 -6.93
N GLU A 240 -8.44 41.82 -7.18
CA GLU A 240 -7.82 43.14 -7.43
C GLU A 240 -6.92 43.60 -6.26
N SER A 241 -6.93 42.86 -5.15
CA SER A 241 -6.05 43.03 -3.98
C SER A 241 -4.73 42.25 -4.04
N MET A 242 -4.50 41.41 -5.05
CA MET A 242 -3.21 40.72 -5.21
C MET A 242 -2.25 41.59 -6.02
N ASP A 243 -1.38 42.30 -5.32
CA ASP A 243 -0.27 43.06 -5.89
C ASP A 243 0.75 42.11 -6.53
N VAL A 244 0.58 41.85 -7.82
CA VAL A 244 1.44 40.95 -8.61
C VAL A 244 2.87 41.49 -8.66
N ASP A 245 3.03 42.81 -8.81
CA ASP A 245 4.34 43.46 -8.85
C ASP A 245 5.05 43.33 -7.49
N GLY A 246 4.32 43.52 -6.39
CA GLY A 246 4.84 43.27 -5.04
C GLY A 246 5.20 41.80 -4.78
N ILE A 247 4.48 40.84 -5.37
CA ILE A 247 4.82 39.42 -5.28
C ILE A 247 6.07 39.08 -6.09
N GLU A 248 6.21 39.63 -7.29
CA GLU A 248 7.37 39.44 -8.17
C GLU A 248 8.64 40.10 -7.62
N GLU A 249 8.51 41.28 -7.01
CA GLU A 249 9.60 41.94 -6.27
C GLU A 249 9.90 41.25 -4.93
N SER A 250 8.90 40.60 -4.35
CA SER A 250 9.12 39.83 -3.13
C SER A 250 9.89 38.56 -3.45
N ASP A 251 11.18 38.62 -3.13
CA ASP A 251 12.17 37.54 -3.07
C ASP A 251 11.77 36.33 -2.16
N TRP A 252 10.50 36.22 -1.75
CA TRP A 252 9.96 35.27 -0.78
C TRP A 252 10.06 33.82 -1.27
N ILE A 253 9.93 33.58 -2.58
CA ILE A 253 10.08 32.26 -3.20
C ILE A 253 11.56 31.85 -3.24
N LEU A 254 12.45 32.82 -3.49
CA LEU A 254 13.88 32.56 -3.68
C LEU A 254 14.61 32.38 -2.34
N TYR A 255 14.15 33.11 -1.33
CA TYR A 255 14.77 33.13 -0.01
C TYR A 255 13.71 32.85 1.05
N GLY A 256 13.38 31.56 1.21
CA GLY A 256 12.40 31.11 2.20
C GLY A 256 12.58 31.76 3.57
N GLU A 257 11.49 31.81 4.32
CA GLU A 257 11.19 32.58 5.56
C GLU A 257 12.35 32.96 6.51
N LYS A 258 13.39 32.12 6.60
CA LYS A 258 14.63 32.38 7.35
C LYS A 258 15.44 33.59 6.84
N TYR A 259 15.31 33.96 5.57
CA TYR A 259 16.02 35.09 4.99
C TYR A 259 15.33 36.43 5.25
N LYS A 260 13.98 36.45 5.32
CA LYS A 260 13.20 37.63 5.73
C LYS A 260 13.59 38.09 7.13
N GLN A 261 13.64 37.16 8.09
CA GLN A 261 14.07 37.47 9.47
C GLN A 261 15.48 38.08 9.56
N LYS A 262 16.37 37.77 8.60
CA LYS A 262 17.74 38.30 8.57
C LYS A 262 17.86 39.64 7.83
N LYS A 263 16.93 39.93 6.91
CA LYS A 263 16.89 41.18 6.13
C LYS A 263 16.16 42.27 6.91
N GLU A 264 15.03 41.94 7.53
CA GLU A 264 14.27 42.85 8.42
C GLU A 264 15.09 43.24 9.65
N ALA A 265 15.85 42.31 10.24
CA ALA A 265 16.78 42.62 11.33
C ALA A 265 17.98 43.52 10.93
N LYS A 266 18.09 43.90 9.64
CA LYS A 266 19.16 44.77 9.12
C LYS A 266 18.67 46.10 8.55
N SER A 267 17.38 46.27 8.30
CA SER A 267 16.85 47.44 7.57
C SER A 267 16.29 48.55 8.47
N GLU A 268 16.41 48.47 9.79
CA GLU A 268 15.89 49.48 10.72
C GLU A 268 17.02 50.34 11.34
N VAL A 269 17.95 50.81 10.51
CA VAL A 269 18.80 51.97 10.87
C VAL A 269 18.99 52.81 9.61
N GLU A 270 18.11 53.78 9.37
CA GLU A 270 18.41 54.88 8.46
C GLU A 270 19.35 55.85 9.16
N ASP A 271 20.61 55.87 8.70
CA ASP A 271 21.67 56.74 9.18
C ASP A 271 21.43 58.19 8.72
N THR A 272 20.74 59.00 9.52
CA THR A 272 20.86 60.46 9.43
C THR A 272 22.09 60.92 10.22
N GLU A 273 22.91 61.75 9.58
CA GLU A 273 24.00 62.59 10.12
C GLU A 273 25.44 62.15 9.85
N ILE A 274 26.02 62.80 8.84
CA ILE A 274 27.46 62.85 8.52
C ILE A 274 28.12 63.83 9.49
N VAL A 275 28.65 63.36 10.63
CA VAL A 275 29.61 64.13 11.44
C VAL A 275 30.65 63.20 12.06
N THR A 276 31.90 63.39 11.62
CA THR A 276 33.16 62.90 12.22
C THR A 276 33.53 61.42 12.12
N ARG A 277 34.82 61.22 11.88
CA ARG A 277 35.54 59.95 11.75
C ARG A 277 35.23 58.99 12.91
N LYS A 278 35.09 57.70 12.54
CA LYS A 278 35.16 56.48 13.39
C LYS A 278 33.89 56.14 14.18
N LEU A 279 33.05 55.27 13.62
CA LEU A 279 32.40 54.20 14.39
C LEU A 279 31.99 53.01 13.50
N LYS A 280 32.92 52.52 12.68
CA LYS A 280 32.88 51.12 12.24
C LYS A 280 33.04 50.28 13.50
N ASN A 281 32.02 49.51 13.88
CA ASN A 281 32.02 48.59 15.01
C ASN A 281 33.40 47.92 15.16
N ARG A 282 34.22 48.45 16.09
CA ARG A 282 35.53 47.89 16.39
C ARG A 282 35.25 46.53 16.99
N LYS A 283 35.41 45.47 16.21
CA LYS A 283 35.55 44.12 16.76
C LYS A 283 36.60 44.23 17.86
N ARG A 284 36.18 44.10 19.13
CA ARG A 284 37.12 44.10 20.26
C ARG A 284 38.16 43.03 19.95
N LYS A 285 39.38 43.43 19.59
CA LYS A 285 40.47 42.47 19.41
C LYS A 285 40.67 41.84 20.79
N ARG A 286 40.36 40.54 20.91
CA ARG A 286 40.65 39.80 22.13
C ARG A 286 42.16 39.92 22.41
N LYS A 287 42.56 40.12 23.68
CA LYS A 287 43.98 40.13 24.05
C LYS A 287 44.62 38.84 23.52
N VAL A 288 45.71 38.96 22.77
CA VAL A 288 46.46 37.80 22.28
C VAL A 288 47.02 37.09 23.51
N LYS A 289 46.51 35.88 23.80
CA LYS A 289 47.11 35.04 24.84
C LYS A 289 48.44 34.53 24.29
N LEU A 290 49.55 34.89 24.93
CA LEU A 290 50.82 34.24 24.64
C LEU A 290 50.73 32.76 25.04
N PRO A 291 51.44 31.85 24.32
CA PRO A 291 51.54 30.45 24.71
C PRO A 291 52.02 30.31 26.15
N LYS A 292 51.58 29.26 26.85
CA LYS A 292 51.86 29.04 28.28
C LYS A 292 53.35 28.93 28.64
N ASN A 293 54.22 28.64 27.67
CA ASN A 293 55.67 28.51 27.82
C ASN A 293 56.41 29.59 27.02
N TYR A 294 55.99 30.85 27.12
CA TYR A 294 56.69 31.98 26.50
C TYR A 294 57.77 32.50 27.43
N ASP A 295 59.04 32.32 27.04
CA ASP A 295 60.19 32.84 27.75
C ASP A 295 60.69 34.13 27.04
N PRO A 296 60.60 35.32 27.65
CA PRO A 296 60.82 36.59 26.96
C PRO A 296 62.27 36.86 26.52
N ASN A 297 63.24 36.08 26.99
CA ASN A 297 64.66 36.23 26.68
C ASN A 297 65.15 35.37 25.50
N VAL A 298 64.31 34.50 24.95
CA VAL A 298 64.65 33.68 23.78
C VAL A 298 63.87 34.23 22.57
N PRO A 299 64.54 34.60 21.45
CA PRO A 299 63.82 35.04 20.27
C PRO A 299 62.89 33.91 19.78
N PRO A 300 61.64 34.23 19.41
CA PRO A 300 60.69 33.23 18.93
C PRO A 300 61.21 32.54 17.67
N ASP A 301 60.93 31.24 17.55
CA ASP A 301 61.38 30.37 16.45
C ASP A 301 61.14 31.01 15.06
N PRO A 302 62.22 31.20 14.25
CA PRO A 302 62.15 31.83 12.93
C PRO A 302 61.40 30.99 11.88
N GLU A 303 60.96 29.77 12.16
CA GLU A 303 60.10 29.03 11.22
C GLU A 303 58.60 29.22 11.50
N ARG A 304 58.24 29.88 12.60
CA ARG A 304 56.85 29.97 13.05
C ARG A 304 55.96 30.80 12.13
N TRP A 305 56.51 31.87 11.57
CA TRP A 305 55.86 32.74 10.60
C TRP A 305 55.89 32.19 9.16
N LEU A 306 56.65 31.13 8.87
CA LEU A 306 56.63 30.50 7.55
C LEU A 306 55.29 29.75 7.34
N PRO A 307 54.77 29.71 6.10
CA PRO A 307 53.68 28.82 5.72
C PRO A 307 53.94 27.40 6.19
N LYS A 308 52.91 26.70 6.68
CA LYS A 308 53.07 25.39 7.34
C LYS A 308 53.82 24.37 6.49
N GLN A 309 53.79 24.48 5.16
CA GLN A 309 54.44 23.57 4.23
C GLN A 309 55.96 23.78 4.12
N GLU A 310 56.46 24.97 4.43
CA GLU A 310 57.87 25.37 4.31
C GLU A 310 58.65 25.23 5.62
N ARG A 311 57.98 24.83 6.70
CA ARG A 311 58.63 24.58 8.00
C ARG A 311 59.41 23.28 7.93
N ALA A 312 60.62 23.23 8.50
CA ALA A 312 61.45 22.03 8.50
C ALA A 312 60.77 20.82 9.16
N ALA A 313 59.86 21.06 10.12
CA ALA A 313 59.05 20.03 10.75
C ALA A 313 57.89 19.49 9.88
N TYR A 314 57.60 20.07 8.71
CA TYR A 314 56.49 19.67 7.86
C TYR A 314 56.81 18.39 7.07
N LYS A 315 56.16 17.29 7.43
CA LYS A 315 56.13 16.07 6.63
C LYS A 315 54.81 15.99 5.85
N LYS A 316 54.87 16.13 4.53
CA LYS A 316 53.72 15.92 3.64
C LYS A 316 53.26 14.46 3.75
N LYS A 317 52.06 14.23 4.29
CA LYS A 317 51.44 12.90 4.31
C LYS A 317 51.18 12.46 2.86
N GLN A 318 51.99 11.54 2.35
CA GLN A 318 51.80 10.91 1.03
C GLN A 318 50.48 10.13 1.05
N LYS A 319 49.46 10.63 0.35
CA LYS A 319 48.23 9.89 0.03
C LYS A 319 48.57 8.81 -1.02
N LYS A 320 49.29 7.76 -0.64
CA LYS A 320 49.42 6.57 -1.50
C LYS A 320 48.14 5.73 -1.37
N ASN A 321 47.55 5.39 -2.51
CA ASN A 321 46.45 4.43 -2.73
C ASN A 321 45.01 4.85 -2.41
N ARG A 322 44.59 6.08 -2.76
CA ARG A 322 43.14 6.36 -2.91
C ARG A 322 42.69 6.80 -4.31
N ASP A 323 43.64 7.06 -5.21
CA ASP A 323 43.35 7.43 -6.61
C ASP A 323 43.44 6.26 -7.60
N ARG A 324 43.72 5.02 -7.16
CA ARG A 324 43.73 3.87 -8.06
C ARG A 324 42.37 3.19 -8.28
N ASP A 325 41.35 3.57 -7.50
CA ASP A 325 39.98 3.02 -7.59
C ASP A 325 38.91 4.08 -7.91
N ILE A 326 39.33 5.29 -8.27
CA ILE A 326 38.42 6.37 -8.73
C ILE A 326 38.69 6.60 -10.21
N GLY A 327 38.54 5.53 -11.00
CA GLY A 327 38.73 5.51 -12.45
C GLY A 327 37.66 4.70 -13.18
N ARG A 328 36.50 4.47 -12.55
CA ARG A 328 35.32 3.85 -13.17
C ARG A 328 34.08 4.62 -12.75
N GLY A 329 33.81 5.69 -13.49
CA GLY A 329 32.61 6.49 -13.36
C GLY A 329 32.36 7.29 -14.63
N THR A 330 31.50 6.73 -15.48
CA THR A 330 30.50 7.44 -16.30
C THR A 330 30.96 8.69 -17.08
N GLN A 331 31.39 8.51 -18.34
CA GLN A 331 30.74 9.12 -19.52
C GLN A 331 31.47 8.67 -20.82
N GLY A 332 30.74 8.02 -21.73
CA GLY A 332 31.00 7.95 -23.19
C GLY A 332 32.38 7.50 -23.70
N SER A 333 32.60 6.19 -23.87
CA SER A 333 33.43 5.65 -24.96
C SER A 333 33.29 4.12 -25.05
N ALA A 334 32.72 3.65 -26.15
CA ALA A 334 33.08 2.38 -26.76
C ALA A 334 32.72 2.48 -28.24
N SER A 335 33.61 3.14 -28.99
CA SER A 335 33.64 3.05 -30.44
C SER A 335 33.77 1.59 -30.85
N THR A 336 32.90 1.22 -31.79
CA THR A 336 32.90 0.00 -32.57
C THR A 336 34.24 -0.22 -33.26
N ASN A 337 34.92 -1.34 -32.98
CA ASN A 337 36.00 -1.83 -33.83
C ASN A 337 35.42 -2.86 -34.81
N PRO A 338 35.60 -2.71 -36.13
CA PRO A 338 35.30 -3.75 -37.10
C PRO A 338 36.56 -4.58 -37.35
N ASN A 339 36.52 -5.88 -37.06
CA ASN A 339 37.34 -6.83 -37.82
C ASN A 339 36.69 -8.21 -37.77
N VAL A 340 36.31 -8.68 -38.95
CA VAL A 340 35.77 -10.01 -39.24
C VAL A 340 36.90 -10.95 -39.67
N GLU A 341 36.67 -12.24 -39.37
CA GLU A 341 37.23 -13.45 -39.99
C GLU A 341 38.72 -13.79 -39.78
N PHE A 342 38.97 -14.88 -39.03
CA PHE A 342 39.42 -16.15 -39.64
C PHE A 342 39.17 -17.34 -38.69
N THR A 343 38.96 -18.48 -39.33
CA THR A 343 38.55 -19.82 -38.89
C THR A 343 39.55 -20.61 -38.03
N THR A 344 39.08 -21.51 -37.14
CA THR A 344 39.19 -22.99 -37.28
C THR A 344 38.84 -23.76 -35.99
N ALA A 345 38.13 -24.88 -36.19
CA ALA A 345 38.12 -26.17 -35.47
C ALA A 345 37.56 -26.32 -34.01
N SER A 346 36.52 -27.18 -33.93
CA SER A 346 35.99 -27.96 -32.79
C SER A 346 37.01 -28.97 -32.20
N PRO A 347 36.65 -29.82 -31.19
CA PRO A 347 35.77 -29.68 -30.02
C PRO A 347 36.49 -30.14 -28.72
N SER A 348 35.78 -30.20 -27.58
CA SER A 348 35.90 -31.21 -26.49
C SER A 348 35.85 -30.62 -25.07
N SER A 349 34.80 -31.00 -24.32
CA SER A 349 34.80 -31.14 -22.85
C SER A 349 35.78 -32.26 -22.43
N PRO A 350 36.22 -32.46 -21.16
CA PRO A 350 35.44 -32.34 -19.91
C PRO A 350 36.20 -31.84 -18.65
N ALA A 351 35.46 -31.76 -17.54
CA ALA A 351 35.99 -31.58 -16.18
C ALA A 351 36.95 -32.70 -15.75
N PRO A 352 37.80 -32.44 -14.73
CA PRO A 352 37.64 -33.21 -13.49
C PRO A 352 37.90 -32.43 -12.19
N MET A 353 37.37 -33.00 -11.10
CA MET A 353 37.53 -32.62 -9.70
C MET A 353 38.96 -32.87 -9.17
N ALA A 354 39.42 -32.09 -8.18
CA ALA A 354 39.68 -32.55 -6.80
C ALA A 354 40.61 -31.62 -5.98
N ALA A 355 40.45 -31.74 -4.66
CA ALA A 355 41.38 -31.45 -3.56
C ALA A 355 41.34 -30.06 -2.88
N MET A 356 40.83 -30.11 -1.64
CA MET A 356 40.93 -29.12 -0.56
C MET A 356 42.38 -28.97 -0.05
N PRO A 357 42.66 -27.94 0.77
CA PRO A 357 42.95 -28.27 2.17
C PRO A 357 42.25 -27.36 3.20
N GLU A 358 42.13 -27.92 4.41
CA GLU A 358 41.43 -27.46 5.61
C GLU A 358 41.97 -26.17 6.25
N GLY A 359 41.08 -25.45 6.94
CA GLY A 359 41.39 -24.38 7.91
C GLY A 359 40.15 -24.03 8.77
N PRO A 360 40.32 -23.60 10.04
CA PRO A 360 39.56 -24.20 11.15
C PRO A 360 38.29 -23.48 11.60
N ARG A 361 37.34 -24.33 12.01
CA ARG A 361 36.16 -24.15 12.88
C ARG A 361 36.35 -23.11 13.99
N GLN A 362 35.55 -22.04 13.99
CA GLN A 362 35.33 -21.19 15.17
C GLN A 362 33.84 -21.13 15.56
N LEU A 363 33.65 -21.20 16.87
CA LEU A 363 32.43 -21.52 17.60
C LEU A 363 31.55 -20.27 17.83
N ARG A 364 30.23 -20.52 17.92
CA ARG A 364 29.19 -19.62 18.45
C ARG A 364 29.56 -19.06 19.85
N PRO A 365 29.29 -17.78 20.16
CA PRO A 365 29.36 -17.28 21.53
C PRO A 365 28.12 -17.67 22.36
N LYS A 366 28.38 -18.18 23.57
CA LYS A 366 27.38 -18.46 24.62
C LYS A 366 27.02 -17.18 25.41
N GLN A 367 25.75 -17.12 25.82
CA GLN A 367 25.12 -16.08 26.64
C GLN A 367 25.73 -16.02 28.06
N GLN A 368 25.93 -14.80 28.59
CA GLN A 368 26.29 -14.52 29.98
C GLN A 368 25.03 -14.36 30.87
N PRO A 369 25.03 -14.88 32.13
CA PRO A 369 23.90 -14.74 33.05
C PRO A 369 23.93 -13.43 33.88
N LYS A 370 22.73 -12.88 34.13
CA LYS A 370 22.44 -11.67 34.90
C LYS A 370 22.68 -11.86 36.41
N LYS A 371 23.41 -10.93 37.05
CA LYS A 371 23.60 -10.86 38.51
C LYS A 371 22.33 -10.36 39.24
N LYS A 372 21.96 -11.05 40.32
CA LYS A 372 20.90 -10.68 41.29
C LYS A 372 21.36 -9.51 42.18
N LYS A 373 20.49 -8.52 42.40
CA LYS A 373 20.64 -7.44 43.38
C LYS A 373 20.15 -7.92 44.76
N LYS A 374 20.89 -7.59 45.82
CA LYS A 374 20.49 -7.72 47.23
C LYS A 374 19.61 -6.52 47.64
N PRO A 375 18.62 -6.68 48.54
CA PRO A 375 17.92 -5.55 49.16
C PRO A 375 18.66 -5.06 50.42
N SER A 376 18.83 -3.75 50.55
CA SER A 376 19.23 -3.07 51.78
C SER A 376 17.99 -2.55 52.52
N LYS A 377 17.94 -2.82 53.82
CA LYS A 377 16.98 -2.28 54.79
C LYS A 377 16.98 -0.76 54.78
N PHE A 378 15.80 -0.16 54.84
CA PHE A 378 15.40 0.84 55.83
C PHE A 378 13.92 0.68 56.10
#